data_AF-A0A2V7BK88-F1
#
_entry.id   AF-A0A2V7BK88-F1
#
_cell.length_a   1.000
_cell.length_b   1.000
_cell.length_c   1.000
_cell.angle_alpha   90.00
_cell.angle_beta   90.00
_cell.angle_gamma   90.00
#
_symmetry.space_group_name_H-M   'P 1'
#
loop_
_entity.id
_entity.type
_entity.pdbx_description
1 polymer ?
#
loop_
_entity_poly.entity_id
_entity_poly.type
_entity_poly.pdbx_seq_one_letter_code
_entity_poly.pdbx_strand_id
1 'polypeptide(L)'
;MDPRRARHRRQRPHRAHPLAGTLLPRRPARLLPDRQHGRDLGGASGRACPRTERSTSDRHRRGGGDDARGPRVPAHALHPRRRVPALPALRRHQAVSGSRERARAGRPRRHGRRPDRGALRGHRPRAPQDHDPLAVTAVARVVTVGVVPGAALPDPEGAAVAAALAEAGVPVSSRVVLDEDEAALERALTTDDGLTVVITSGGGSAGDVVRHVLSRAVGARLVLSERFLAALEERYRRLDRPVPRRAERLALLPQGASTWPVDGGEPGWALESGARAFAVLAKDAGLPAALAEHLVPFARSRFAGRGVVLVRMLRAAGVTLGEVEDRLAEWLGTAERRAVDLAVLPGDGEVWVRLRARGATPAEAASALSRAESPVLEALGDDCYGRDAESLELVVGRLLLERRLTLAVAESCTGGLLGHRLTNVAGSSAYFERGVLVYSNRAKEELLGVPAEILRDHGAVSAPCAEAMVRGVCARAGTPCGLAITGIAGPDGGTAAKPVGTVFVALAVPGGVSSRHFRFVGDRASVKWQSTQAAFDMLRRALSGRT
;
A
#
# COMPACT_ATOMS: atom_id res chain seq x y z
N MET A 1 -22.48 -3.80 73.76
CA MET A 1 -23.63 -4.70 74.03
C MET A 1 -23.54 -5.89 73.09
N ASP A 2 -23.95 -7.08 73.53
CA ASP A 2 -24.27 -8.26 72.69
C ASP A 2 -25.76 -8.57 72.93
N PRO A 3 -26.51 -9.06 71.93
CA PRO A 3 -27.00 -10.43 72.12
C PRO A 3 -27.08 -11.32 70.87
N ARG A 4 -26.34 -12.44 70.93
CA ARG A 4 -26.78 -13.83 70.61
C ARG A 4 -26.93 -14.18 69.10
N ARG A 5 -26.14 -15.13 68.54
CA ARG A 5 -26.17 -16.61 68.70
C ARG A 5 -27.50 -17.23 68.23
N ALA A 6 -27.54 -18.23 67.33
CA ALA A 6 -26.97 -19.60 67.40
C ALA A 6 -27.20 -20.36 66.05
N ARG A 7 -26.63 -21.53 65.67
CA ARG A 7 -25.55 -22.45 66.15
C ARG A 7 -25.22 -23.49 65.04
N HIS A 8 -23.93 -23.88 64.86
CA HIS A 8 -23.38 -25.22 64.47
C HIS A 8 -23.94 -26.03 63.26
N ARG A 9 -23.23 -26.91 62.51
CA ARG A 9 -21.85 -27.49 62.43
C ARG A 9 -21.71 -28.09 60.97
N ARG A 10 -20.77 -28.93 60.49
CA ARG A 10 -19.65 -29.76 61.04
C ARG A 10 -18.54 -30.02 59.96
N GLN A 11 -17.32 -29.50 60.15
CA GLN A 11 -16.01 -30.14 59.82
C GLN A 11 -15.54 -30.42 58.35
N ARG A 12 -14.21 -30.56 58.21
CA ARG A 12 -13.34 -30.80 57.00
C ARG A 12 -12.46 -32.08 57.25
N PRO A 13 -11.26 -32.37 56.66
CA PRO A 13 -10.52 -31.85 55.47
C PRO A 13 -9.71 -32.87 54.58
N HIS A 14 -9.14 -32.37 53.45
CA HIS A 14 -8.00 -32.93 52.66
C HIS A 14 -8.18 -34.32 51.97
N ARG A 15 -7.44 -34.75 50.92
CA ARG A 15 -6.21 -34.35 50.14
C ARG A 15 -6.35 -34.97 48.69
N ALA A 16 -5.49 -34.91 47.65
CA ALA A 16 -4.14 -34.38 47.38
C ALA A 16 -3.92 -33.95 45.87
N HIS A 17 -3.07 -34.65 45.09
CA HIS A 17 -2.49 -34.34 43.75
C HIS A 17 -1.84 -35.66 43.17
N PRO A 18 -1.18 -35.74 41.98
CA PRO A 18 -1.41 -35.13 40.64
C PRO A 18 -1.20 -36.14 39.43
N LEU A 19 -1.31 -35.68 38.16
CA LEU A 19 -0.49 -35.99 36.94
C LEU A 19 -1.19 -36.30 35.58
N ALA A 20 -0.62 -35.66 34.54
CA ALA A 20 -0.45 -35.95 33.09
C ALA A 20 -1.26 -37.03 32.33
N GLY A 21 -1.58 -36.72 31.05
CA GLY A 21 -1.95 -37.70 30.01
C GLY A 21 -2.47 -37.09 28.69
N THR A 22 -1.73 -37.21 27.59
CA THR A 22 -2.09 -36.74 26.23
C THR A 22 -2.60 -37.91 25.38
N LEU A 23 -3.58 -37.72 24.46
CA LEU A 23 -3.59 -38.29 23.08
C LEU A 23 -4.86 -37.97 22.24
N LEU A 24 -4.72 -38.11 20.91
CA LEU A 24 -5.76 -38.02 19.88
C LEU A 24 -6.21 -39.41 19.39
N PRO A 25 -7.48 -39.60 18.96
CA PRO A 25 -7.90 -40.72 18.12
C PRO A 25 -8.02 -40.37 16.61
N ARG A 26 -8.19 -41.39 15.76
CA ARG A 26 -8.08 -41.33 14.27
C ARG A 26 -9.40 -41.57 13.52
N ARG A 27 -9.38 -41.37 12.20
CA ARG A 27 -10.42 -41.78 11.23
C ARG A 27 -10.75 -43.29 11.31
N PRO A 28 -12.02 -43.70 11.09
CA PRO A 28 -12.40 -45.09 10.81
C PRO A 28 -12.38 -45.43 9.31
N ALA A 29 -12.56 -46.71 8.96
CA ALA A 29 -12.73 -47.18 7.58
C ALA A 29 -13.79 -48.31 7.47
N ARG A 30 -14.56 -48.25 6.37
CA ARG A 30 -15.52 -49.21 5.77
C ARG A 30 -15.81 -50.57 6.44
N LEU A 31 -17.11 -50.90 6.44
CA LEU A 31 -17.64 -52.24 6.11
C LEU A 31 -18.85 -52.14 5.17
N LEU A 32 -19.19 -53.26 4.53
CA LEU A 32 -20.35 -53.56 3.66
C LEU A 32 -21.12 -54.77 4.29
N PRO A 33 -22.30 -55.26 3.82
CA PRO A 33 -22.92 -55.11 2.49
C PRO A 33 -24.42 -54.65 2.58
N ASP A 34 -25.37 -54.81 1.63
CA ASP A 34 -25.82 -56.02 0.92
C ASP A 34 -26.40 -55.74 -0.51
N ARG A 35 -26.93 -56.78 -1.17
CA ARG A 35 -27.32 -56.91 -2.59
C ARG A 35 -28.80 -56.58 -2.85
N GLN A 36 -29.17 -56.36 -4.12
CA GLN A 36 -29.99 -57.31 -4.91
C GLN A 36 -30.25 -56.86 -6.38
N HIS A 37 -30.36 -57.87 -7.28
CA HIS A 37 -31.01 -57.93 -8.61
C HIS A 37 -30.88 -56.77 -9.66
N GLY A 38 -30.57 -57.01 -10.95
CA GLY A 38 -30.08 -58.22 -11.64
C GLY A 38 -30.39 -58.29 -13.15
N ARG A 39 -29.57 -59.05 -13.92
CA ARG A 39 -29.79 -59.56 -15.31
C ARG A 39 -29.75 -58.52 -16.47
N ASP A 40 -29.37 -58.83 -17.71
CA ASP A 40 -28.97 -60.08 -18.42
C ASP A 40 -27.67 -59.87 -19.26
N LEU A 41 -26.67 -60.76 -19.23
CA LEU A 41 -26.30 -61.84 -20.20
C LEU A 41 -25.71 -61.42 -21.58
N GLY A 42 -24.53 -61.97 -21.93
CA GLY A 42 -23.99 -61.96 -23.31
C GLY A 42 -22.47 -62.25 -23.50
N GLY A 43 -22.07 -63.52 -23.64
CA GLY A 43 -20.75 -63.98 -24.18
C GLY A 43 -19.49 -63.76 -23.30
N ALA A 44 -18.87 -64.80 -22.69
CA ALA A 44 -17.98 -65.80 -23.31
C ALA A 44 -16.70 -65.21 -23.95
N SER A 45 -15.59 -65.04 -23.21
CA SER A 45 -14.49 -66.03 -22.95
C SER A 45 -13.61 -66.36 -24.18
N GLY A 46 -12.27 -66.30 -24.16
CA GLY A 46 -11.29 -65.91 -23.12
C GLY A 46 -10.04 -66.84 -23.13
N ARG A 47 -8.84 -66.38 -22.67
CA ARG A 47 -7.67 -67.21 -22.25
C ARG A 47 -6.44 -66.37 -21.83
N ALA A 48 -5.46 -67.06 -21.20
CA ALA A 48 -4.03 -66.72 -21.10
C ALA A 48 -3.58 -65.49 -20.26
N CYS A 49 -3.43 -65.72 -18.95
CA CYS A 49 -2.38 -65.14 -18.10
C CYS A 49 -1.20 -66.17 -18.02
N PRO A 50 -0.06 -65.96 -17.31
CA PRO A 50 0.45 -64.77 -16.59
C PRO A 50 1.98 -64.49 -16.74
N ARG A 51 2.47 -63.35 -16.18
CA ARG A 51 3.77 -63.11 -15.46
C ARG A 51 5.11 -63.54 -16.13
N THR A 52 6.20 -62.75 -16.06
CA THR A 52 6.97 -62.46 -14.82
C THR A 52 7.75 -61.12 -14.82
N GLU A 53 8.42 -60.84 -13.70
CA GLU A 53 9.24 -59.66 -13.38
C GLU A 53 10.69 -59.75 -13.93
N ARG A 54 11.37 -58.62 -14.19
CA ARG A 54 12.51 -58.10 -13.39
C ARG A 54 13.20 -56.87 -14.00
N SER A 55 14.07 -56.23 -13.22
CA SER A 55 14.92 -55.10 -13.56
C SER A 55 16.35 -55.54 -13.90
N THR A 56 17.11 -54.68 -14.63
CA THR A 56 18.46 -54.18 -14.25
C THR A 56 19.00 -53.11 -15.22
N SER A 57 20.10 -52.46 -14.79
CA SER A 57 21.08 -51.58 -15.48
C SER A 57 21.50 -52.01 -16.91
N ASP A 58 22.21 -51.23 -17.76
CA ASP A 58 23.28 -50.25 -17.49
C ASP A 58 23.66 -49.39 -18.75
N ARG A 59 24.46 -48.33 -18.53
CA ARG A 59 25.48 -47.68 -19.39
C ARG A 59 25.35 -47.46 -20.93
N HIS A 60 25.55 -46.18 -21.29
CA HIS A 60 26.55 -45.63 -22.25
C HIS A 60 26.24 -45.33 -23.75
N ARG A 61 26.53 -44.04 -24.09
CA ARG A 61 27.31 -43.49 -25.23
C ARG A 61 26.72 -43.38 -26.66
N ARG A 62 26.66 -42.10 -27.09
CA ARG A 62 27.06 -41.52 -28.40
C ARG A 62 26.21 -41.82 -29.66
N GLY A 63 26.21 -40.85 -30.58
CA GLY A 63 25.44 -40.86 -31.84
C GLY A 63 24.01 -40.31 -31.65
N GLY A 64 23.46 -39.43 -32.48
CA GLY A 64 23.98 -38.78 -33.69
C GLY A 64 23.48 -39.44 -34.97
N GLY A 65 22.62 -38.73 -35.71
CA GLY A 65 21.95 -39.19 -36.94
C GLY A 65 20.58 -38.51 -37.09
N ASP A 66 20.23 -38.15 -38.33
CA ASP A 66 19.05 -37.36 -38.68
C ASP A 66 17.78 -38.19 -39.02
N ASP A 67 16.74 -37.46 -39.47
CA ASP A 67 15.59 -37.84 -40.31
C ASP A 67 14.26 -38.31 -39.67
N ALA A 68 13.25 -37.40 -39.66
CA ALA A 68 11.82 -37.72 -39.86
C ALA A 68 10.89 -36.50 -40.16
N ARG A 69 10.99 -35.94 -41.38
CA ARG A 69 9.84 -35.49 -42.23
C ARG A 69 8.63 -34.68 -41.65
N GLY A 70 8.76 -33.35 -41.64
CA GLY A 70 7.71 -32.40 -42.10
C GLY A 70 6.48 -32.10 -41.19
N PRO A 71 5.48 -31.32 -41.66
CA PRO A 71 5.33 -30.65 -42.97
C PRO A 71 5.61 -29.12 -42.95
N ARG A 72 5.43 -28.45 -44.11
CA ARG A 72 5.71 -27.01 -44.33
C ARG A 72 4.49 -26.12 -44.06
N VAL A 73 4.73 -24.86 -43.67
CA VAL A 73 3.78 -23.74 -43.74
C VAL A 73 4.46 -22.60 -44.51
N PRO A 74 3.80 -21.91 -45.47
CA PRO A 74 4.48 -21.01 -46.41
C PRO A 74 4.80 -19.62 -45.84
N ALA A 75 5.78 -18.97 -46.46
CA ALA A 75 6.21 -17.60 -46.15
C ALA A 75 5.79 -16.59 -47.24
N HIS A 76 5.81 -15.31 -46.87
CA HIS A 76 5.69 -14.11 -47.71
C HIS A 76 4.33 -13.80 -48.38
N ALA A 77 3.65 -12.81 -47.79
CA ALA A 77 3.12 -11.68 -48.55
C ALA A 77 3.81 -10.40 -48.03
N LEU A 78 4.56 -9.70 -48.89
CA LEU A 78 5.27 -8.46 -48.52
C LEU A 78 4.41 -7.25 -48.91
N HIS A 79 3.95 -6.47 -47.92
CA HIS A 79 3.36 -5.15 -48.18
C HIS A 79 4.42 -4.04 -48.16
N PRO A 80 4.31 -3.03 -49.05
CA PRO A 80 5.36 -2.04 -49.27
C PRO A 80 5.48 -1.03 -48.13
N ARG A 81 6.72 -0.65 -47.79
CA ARG A 81 7.01 0.42 -46.82
C ARG A 81 6.45 1.76 -47.33
N ARG A 82 5.45 2.33 -46.65
CA ARG A 82 5.08 3.74 -46.85
C ARG A 82 6.28 4.64 -46.53
N ARG A 83 6.69 5.48 -47.48
CA ARG A 83 7.68 6.54 -47.22
C ARG A 83 7.05 7.61 -46.34
N VAL A 84 7.72 7.96 -45.24
CA VAL A 84 7.39 9.16 -44.45
C VAL A 84 8.03 10.37 -45.16
N PRO A 85 7.28 11.46 -45.44
CA PRO A 85 7.88 12.68 -45.97
C PRO A 85 8.74 13.39 -44.92
N ALA A 86 9.86 13.99 -45.34
CA ALA A 86 10.73 14.72 -44.45
C ALA A 86 10.10 16.04 -43.99
N LEU A 87 10.33 16.43 -42.73
CA LEU A 87 9.94 17.73 -42.19
C LEU A 87 10.76 18.85 -42.85
N PRO A 88 10.15 19.97 -43.26
CA PRO A 88 10.88 21.09 -43.87
C PRO A 88 11.71 21.85 -42.84
N ALA A 89 12.90 22.29 -43.22
CA ALA A 89 13.80 23.04 -42.35
C ALA A 89 13.28 24.47 -42.09
N LEU A 90 13.22 24.87 -40.82
CA LEU A 90 12.89 26.23 -40.39
C LEU A 90 13.99 27.22 -40.84
N ARG A 91 13.69 27.98 -41.90
CA ARG A 91 14.54 29.11 -42.32
C ARG A 91 14.46 30.24 -41.30
N ARG A 92 15.62 30.75 -40.87
CA ARG A 92 15.72 32.09 -40.27
C ARG A 92 15.30 33.13 -41.31
N HIS A 93 14.43 34.05 -40.95
CA HIS A 93 14.23 35.30 -41.68
C HIS A 93 14.84 36.46 -40.89
N GLN A 94 15.53 37.35 -41.61
CA GLN A 94 16.06 38.61 -41.08
C GLN A 94 14.95 39.68 -41.09
N ALA A 95 15.14 40.72 -40.28
CA ALA A 95 14.25 41.88 -40.20
C ALA A 95 14.44 42.86 -41.38
N VAL A 96 13.51 43.81 -41.53
CA VAL A 96 13.76 45.12 -42.15
C VAL A 96 12.81 46.17 -41.54
N SER A 97 13.17 47.45 -41.70
CA SER A 97 12.57 48.70 -41.17
C SER A 97 11.03 48.86 -41.28
N GLY A 98 10.38 49.75 -40.51
CA GLY A 98 10.91 50.69 -39.50
C GLY A 98 10.05 51.96 -39.32
N SER A 99 10.70 53.10 -39.04
CA SER A 99 10.13 54.40 -38.59
C SER A 99 9.68 54.43 -37.12
N ARG A 100 9.84 55.52 -36.36
CA ARG A 100 10.47 56.83 -36.64
C ARG A 100 11.15 57.41 -35.38
N GLU A 101 12.08 58.34 -35.57
CA GLU A 101 12.95 58.87 -34.51
C GLU A 101 12.28 59.94 -33.63
N ARG A 102 12.75 60.08 -32.37
CA ARG A 102 13.53 61.24 -31.86
C ARG A 102 13.87 61.05 -30.37
N ALA A 103 14.92 61.63 -29.78
CA ALA A 103 16.34 61.81 -30.13
C ALA A 103 16.99 62.70 -29.04
N ARG A 104 18.31 62.57 -28.81
CA ARG A 104 19.16 63.40 -27.89
C ARG A 104 18.96 63.13 -26.37
N ALA A 105 19.98 63.25 -25.51
CA ALA A 105 21.44 63.23 -25.69
C ALA A 105 22.15 63.07 -24.32
N GLY A 106 23.43 62.64 -24.32
CA GLY A 106 24.35 62.96 -23.21
C GLY A 106 25.19 61.80 -22.63
N ARG A 107 26.50 61.85 -22.83
CA ARG A 107 27.57 61.21 -21.99
C ARG A 107 28.19 62.33 -21.09
N PRO A 108 29.15 62.09 -20.14
CA PRO A 108 29.91 60.87 -19.81
C PRO A 108 30.03 60.55 -18.29
N ARG A 109 30.87 59.55 -17.97
CA ARG A 109 31.31 59.16 -16.60
C ARG A 109 32.25 60.17 -15.94
N ARG A 110 32.34 60.16 -14.59
CA ARG A 110 33.55 60.56 -13.81
C ARG A 110 33.73 59.68 -12.57
N HIS A 111 34.99 59.56 -12.09
CA HIS A 111 35.35 58.98 -10.78
C HIS A 111 35.42 60.07 -9.70
N GLY A 112 35.23 59.74 -8.41
CA GLY A 112 35.48 60.68 -7.30
C GLY A 112 35.20 60.15 -5.87
N ARG A 113 36.29 59.89 -5.14
CA ARG A 113 36.48 59.64 -3.68
C ARG A 113 35.35 59.98 -2.66
N ARG A 114 35.15 59.03 -1.72
CA ARG A 114 34.99 59.10 -0.23
C ARG A 114 34.95 60.49 0.46
N PRO A 115 34.21 60.67 1.59
CA PRO A 115 34.58 59.99 2.85
C PRO A 115 33.45 59.51 3.78
N ASP A 116 33.84 58.78 4.84
CA ASP A 116 33.02 58.25 5.92
C ASP A 116 32.56 59.30 6.94
N ARG A 117 31.31 59.18 7.43
CA ARG A 117 30.93 59.40 8.85
C ARG A 117 29.80 58.43 9.21
N GLY A 118 29.96 57.68 10.31
CA GLY A 118 29.02 56.63 10.71
C GLY A 118 28.17 57.00 11.93
N ALA A 119 27.19 56.15 12.24
CA ALA A 119 26.46 56.15 13.50
C ALA A 119 26.18 54.69 13.92
N LEU A 120 27.02 54.16 14.82
CA LEU A 120 26.81 52.84 15.41
C LEU A 120 25.60 52.89 16.37
N ARG A 121 24.57 52.09 16.13
CA ARG A 121 23.59 51.70 17.15
C ARG A 121 23.78 50.22 17.44
N GLY A 122 24.17 49.91 18.68
CA GLY A 122 24.65 48.59 19.06
C GLY A 122 23.58 47.50 18.96
N HIS A 123 24.01 46.29 18.59
CA HIS A 123 23.24 45.09 18.92
C HIS A 123 23.11 44.99 20.44
N ARG A 124 21.87 44.96 20.94
CA ARG A 124 21.63 44.19 22.17
C ARG A 124 21.90 42.72 21.83
N PRO A 125 22.66 41.97 22.64
CA PRO A 125 22.71 40.53 22.46
C PRO A 125 21.28 39.99 22.56
N ARG A 126 20.92 39.05 21.67
CA ARG A 126 19.72 38.23 21.92
C ARG A 126 19.95 37.54 23.27
N ALA A 127 18.91 37.50 24.11
CA ALA A 127 18.89 36.57 25.22
C ALA A 127 19.13 35.15 24.67
N PRO A 128 19.76 34.23 25.44
CA PRO A 128 19.86 32.85 25.04
C PRO A 128 18.48 32.35 24.62
N GLN A 129 18.38 31.76 23.44
CA GLN A 129 17.23 30.91 23.18
C GLN A 129 17.43 29.70 24.09
N ASP A 130 16.48 29.41 24.96
CA ASP A 130 16.54 28.19 25.78
C ASP A 130 16.68 26.99 24.83
N HIS A 131 17.87 26.41 24.82
CA HIS A 131 18.14 25.21 24.07
C HIS A 131 17.37 24.07 24.72
N ASP A 132 16.26 23.67 24.09
CA ASP A 132 15.48 22.51 24.51
C ASP A 132 16.43 21.31 24.70
N PRO A 133 16.66 20.87 25.95
CA PRO A 133 17.69 19.87 26.24
C PRO A 133 17.29 18.46 25.78
N LEU A 134 16.10 18.31 25.19
CA LEU A 134 15.58 17.06 24.63
C LEU A 134 15.83 16.94 23.10
N ALA A 135 16.77 17.70 22.56
CA ALA A 135 17.23 17.65 21.16
C ALA A 135 18.00 16.35 20.76
N VAL A 136 17.51 15.19 21.19
CA VAL A 136 17.96 13.85 20.77
C VAL A 136 16.82 13.17 20.01
N THR A 137 16.43 13.74 18.87
CA THR A 137 15.61 13.00 17.89
C THR A 137 16.42 11.83 17.35
N ALA A 138 16.20 10.65 17.93
CA ALA A 138 16.62 9.41 17.32
C ALA A 138 15.82 9.21 16.03
N VAL A 139 16.46 9.42 14.88
CA VAL A 139 15.83 9.28 13.57
C VAL A 139 16.35 8.07 12.81
N ALA A 140 15.44 7.39 12.14
CA ALA A 140 15.77 6.44 11.11
C ALA A 140 15.91 7.14 9.74
N ARG A 141 16.59 6.49 8.80
CA ARG A 141 16.56 6.77 7.36
C ARG A 141 16.13 5.51 6.62
N VAL A 142 15.42 5.68 5.51
CA VAL A 142 15.09 4.59 4.59
C VAL A 142 15.71 4.89 3.23
N VAL A 143 16.44 3.92 2.67
CA VAL A 143 17.15 4.03 1.38
C VAL A 143 16.72 2.87 0.48
N THR A 144 15.98 3.14 -0.59
CA THR A 144 15.58 2.13 -1.58
C THR A 144 16.61 2.13 -2.73
N VAL A 145 17.21 0.99 -3.03
CA VAL A 145 18.32 0.82 -4.00
C VAL A 145 17.91 -0.12 -5.14
N GLY A 146 18.34 0.20 -6.36
CA GLY A 146 18.03 -0.58 -7.56
C GLY A 146 16.72 -0.16 -8.24
N VAL A 147 16.42 1.15 -8.22
CA VAL A 147 15.30 1.76 -8.95
C VAL A 147 15.86 2.78 -9.94
N VAL A 148 15.53 2.63 -11.22
CA VAL A 148 16.04 3.48 -12.31
C VAL A 148 15.65 4.96 -12.07
N PRO A 149 16.62 5.88 -11.90
CA PRO A 149 16.33 7.29 -11.69
C PRO A 149 15.64 7.95 -12.89
N GLY A 150 14.87 9.01 -12.62
CA GLY A 150 14.19 9.81 -13.63
C GLY A 150 12.81 9.30 -14.05
N ALA A 151 12.49 8.02 -13.77
CA ALA A 151 11.10 7.58 -13.72
C ALA A 151 10.52 7.91 -12.32
N ALA A 152 9.38 8.60 -12.26
CA ALA A 152 8.64 8.85 -11.02
C ALA A 152 7.88 7.59 -10.55
N LEU A 153 8.63 6.50 -10.35
CA LEU A 153 8.09 5.24 -9.86
C LEU A 153 7.72 5.38 -8.37
N PRO A 154 6.53 4.92 -7.95
CA PRO A 154 6.20 4.87 -6.54
C PRO A 154 7.14 3.89 -5.80
N ASP A 155 7.51 4.28 -4.58
CA ASP A 155 8.29 3.48 -3.62
C ASP A 155 7.34 3.02 -2.49
N PRO A 156 6.45 2.03 -2.72
CA PRO A 156 5.54 1.53 -1.70
C PRO A 156 6.28 0.77 -0.60
N GLU A 157 7.44 0.18 -0.89
CA GLU A 157 8.25 -0.53 0.10
C GLU A 157 8.88 0.45 1.09
N GLY A 158 9.51 1.53 0.62
CA GLY A 158 10.00 2.58 1.52
C GLY A 158 8.88 3.27 2.30
N ALA A 159 7.64 3.28 1.78
CA ALA A 159 6.47 3.71 2.54
C ALA A 159 6.10 2.72 3.65
N ALA A 160 6.05 1.41 3.36
CA ALA A 160 5.78 0.37 4.34
C ALA A 160 6.83 0.31 5.46
N VAL A 161 8.12 0.44 5.12
CA VAL A 161 9.20 0.53 6.10
C VAL A 161 9.04 1.77 7.00
N ALA A 162 8.70 2.92 6.42
CA ALA A 162 8.50 4.14 7.19
C ALA A 162 7.25 4.10 8.10
N ALA A 163 6.19 3.40 7.69
CA ALA A 163 5.03 3.14 8.53
C ALA A 163 5.38 2.22 9.71
N ALA A 164 6.01 1.07 9.46
CA ALA A 164 6.41 0.14 10.51
C ALA A 164 7.38 0.76 11.53
N LEU A 165 8.30 1.62 11.09
CA LEU A 165 9.17 2.38 12.02
C LEU A 165 8.40 3.42 12.84
N ALA A 166 7.40 4.10 12.26
CA ALA A 166 6.53 5.00 13.03
C ALA A 166 5.69 4.25 14.08
N GLU A 167 5.18 3.05 13.76
CA GLU A 167 4.53 2.13 14.71
C GLU A 167 5.48 1.56 15.77
N ALA A 168 6.79 1.53 15.47
CA ALA A 168 7.84 1.24 16.44
C ALA A 168 8.12 2.42 17.39
N GLY A 169 7.57 3.61 17.13
CA GLY A 169 7.84 4.86 17.85
C GLY A 169 9.07 5.63 17.33
N VAL A 170 9.61 5.22 16.18
CA VAL A 170 10.90 5.64 15.63
C VAL A 170 10.67 6.52 14.39
N PRO A 171 10.82 7.86 14.48
CA PRO A 171 10.54 8.74 13.35
C PRO A 171 11.56 8.53 12.22
N VAL A 172 11.06 8.50 10.97
CA VAL A 172 11.92 8.53 9.77
C VAL A 172 12.21 9.99 9.39
N SER A 173 13.50 10.33 9.32
CA SER A 173 13.99 11.64 8.88
C SER A 173 13.83 11.87 7.38
N SER A 174 14.07 10.82 6.60
CA SER A 174 14.35 10.90 5.17
C SER A 174 14.09 9.56 4.50
N ARG A 175 13.53 9.62 3.29
CA ARG A 175 13.46 8.54 2.32
C ARG A 175 14.25 8.95 1.09
N VAL A 176 15.12 8.08 0.61
CA VAL A 176 15.94 8.31 -0.59
C VAL A 176 15.79 7.10 -1.50
N VAL A 177 15.56 7.33 -2.79
CA VAL A 177 15.54 6.28 -3.82
C VAL A 177 16.79 6.47 -4.68
N LEU A 178 17.56 5.39 -4.87
CA LEU A 178 18.86 5.38 -5.54
C LEU A 178 18.91 4.29 -6.61
N ASP A 179 19.74 4.55 -7.62
CA ASP A 179 20.25 3.51 -8.52
C ASP A 179 21.32 2.65 -7.82
N GLU A 180 21.94 1.72 -8.54
CA GLU A 180 23.10 0.94 -8.10
C GLU A 180 24.43 1.76 -8.10
N ASP A 181 24.36 3.09 -7.86
CA ASP A 181 25.52 4.00 -7.71
C ASP A 181 26.12 3.87 -6.30
N GLU A 182 27.31 3.25 -6.23
CA GLU A 182 28.04 3.06 -4.97
C GLU A 182 28.32 4.38 -4.22
N ALA A 183 28.69 5.44 -4.92
CA ALA A 183 29.07 6.71 -4.31
C ALA A 183 27.84 7.48 -3.81
N ALA A 184 26.69 7.35 -4.49
CA ALA A 184 25.42 7.86 -4.00
C ALA A 184 24.95 7.10 -2.75
N LEU A 185 25.13 5.78 -2.72
CA LEU A 185 24.81 4.95 -1.56
C LEU A 185 25.74 5.27 -0.37
N GLU A 186 27.04 5.45 -0.59
CA GLU A 186 27.98 5.92 0.45
C GLU A 186 27.50 7.23 1.07
N ARG A 187 27.20 8.25 0.24
CA ARG A 187 26.68 9.55 0.72
C ARG A 187 25.36 9.45 1.50
N ALA A 188 24.52 8.44 1.24
CA ALA A 188 23.29 8.20 1.98
C ALA A 188 23.52 7.50 3.35
N LEU A 189 24.67 6.84 3.53
CA LEU A 189 25.05 6.06 4.72
C LEU A 189 26.01 6.82 5.66
N THR A 190 26.69 7.87 5.20
CA THR A 190 27.69 8.65 5.96
C THR A 190 27.07 9.71 6.89
N THR A 191 26.12 9.34 7.75
CA THR A 191 25.63 10.22 8.85
C THR A 191 25.87 9.59 10.22
N ASP A 192 26.22 10.41 11.20
CA ASP A 192 26.98 9.99 12.39
C ASP A 192 26.20 9.07 13.35
N ASP A 193 24.91 9.31 13.56
CA ASP A 193 24.06 8.61 14.52
C ASP A 193 22.77 8.05 13.88
N GLY A 194 22.31 6.88 14.35
CA GLY A 194 20.95 6.39 14.10
C GLY A 194 20.85 5.05 13.35
N LEU A 195 19.66 4.79 12.80
CA LEU A 195 19.32 3.55 12.07
C LEU A 195 19.10 3.87 10.58
N THR A 196 19.88 3.25 9.69
CA THR A 196 19.58 3.29 8.25
C THR A 196 19.05 1.95 7.77
N VAL A 197 17.82 1.94 7.26
CA VAL A 197 17.20 0.77 6.64
C VAL A 197 17.39 0.85 5.13
N VAL A 198 18.08 -0.12 4.56
CA VAL A 198 18.31 -0.24 3.12
C VAL A 198 17.37 -1.29 2.54
N ILE A 199 16.61 -0.93 1.52
CA ILE A 199 15.72 -1.82 0.78
C ILE A 199 16.39 -2.09 -0.57
N THR A 200 16.65 -3.35 -0.88
CA THR A 200 17.31 -3.77 -2.13
C THR A 200 16.45 -4.71 -2.94
N SER A 201 16.64 -4.77 -4.26
CA SER A 201 16.16 -5.93 -5.03
C SER A 201 16.82 -7.21 -4.49
N GLY A 202 15.99 -8.22 -4.17
CA GLY A 202 16.44 -9.50 -3.62
C GLY A 202 17.29 -10.26 -4.63
N GLY A 203 18.45 -10.76 -4.19
CA GLY A 203 19.38 -11.55 -5.00
C GLY A 203 19.93 -10.86 -6.25
N GLY A 204 19.72 -9.55 -6.42
CA GLY A 204 20.13 -8.72 -7.56
C GLY A 204 21.52 -8.09 -7.40
N SER A 205 21.94 -7.30 -8.39
CA SER A 205 23.22 -6.57 -8.37
C SER A 205 23.25 -5.45 -7.32
N ALA A 206 22.14 -4.75 -7.10
CA ALA A 206 21.94 -3.87 -5.94
C ALA A 206 22.29 -4.57 -4.61
N GLY A 207 21.96 -5.87 -4.49
CA GLY A 207 22.26 -6.67 -3.32
C GLY A 207 23.77 -6.89 -3.11
N ASP A 208 24.53 -7.14 -4.17
CA ASP A 208 26.00 -7.23 -4.12
C ASP A 208 26.62 -5.85 -3.79
N VAL A 209 26.12 -4.77 -4.43
CA VAL A 209 26.55 -3.37 -4.20
C VAL A 209 26.34 -2.94 -2.74
N VAL A 210 25.14 -3.15 -2.19
CA VAL A 210 24.80 -2.77 -0.80
C VAL A 210 25.70 -3.48 0.21
N ARG A 211 26.01 -4.76 -0.01
CA ARG A 211 26.94 -5.53 0.84
C ARG A 211 28.35 -4.93 0.80
N HIS A 212 28.86 -4.62 -0.40
CA HIS A 212 30.20 -4.07 -0.56
C HIS A 212 30.33 -2.66 0.03
N VAL A 213 29.38 -1.76 -0.26
CA VAL A 213 29.38 -0.39 0.28
C VAL A 213 29.24 -0.37 1.81
N LEU A 214 28.35 -1.18 2.40
CA LEU A 214 28.24 -1.27 3.86
C LEU A 214 29.52 -1.84 4.50
N SER A 215 30.14 -2.84 3.87
CA SER A 215 31.44 -3.40 4.28
C SER A 215 32.53 -2.32 4.35
N ARG A 216 32.60 -1.42 3.35
CA ARG A 216 33.50 -0.24 3.39
C ARG A 216 33.10 0.74 4.50
N ALA A 217 31.84 1.13 4.57
CA ALA A 217 31.33 2.16 5.49
C ALA A 217 31.46 1.81 7.00
N VAL A 218 31.57 0.52 7.34
CA VAL A 218 31.81 0.03 8.70
C VAL A 218 33.22 -0.53 8.94
N GLY A 219 34.07 -0.59 7.90
CA GLY A 219 35.44 -1.13 7.99
C GLY A 219 35.52 -2.64 8.24
N ALA A 220 34.44 -3.40 7.99
CA ALA A 220 34.35 -4.82 8.27
C ALA A 220 34.46 -5.67 6.99
N ARG A 221 35.39 -6.62 6.95
CA ARG A 221 35.51 -7.59 5.85
C ARG A 221 34.22 -8.39 5.65
N LEU A 222 33.94 -8.77 4.40
CA LEU A 222 32.87 -9.72 4.09
C LEU A 222 33.28 -11.15 4.51
N VAL A 223 32.32 -11.90 5.05
CA VAL A 223 32.45 -13.31 5.47
C VAL A 223 31.19 -14.09 5.08
N LEU A 224 31.31 -15.38 4.79
CA LEU A 224 30.17 -16.24 4.47
C LEU A 224 29.29 -16.44 5.72
N SER A 225 28.01 -16.10 5.62
CA SER A 225 27.01 -16.44 6.63
C SER A 225 26.28 -17.71 6.21
N GLU A 226 26.67 -18.85 6.79
CA GLU A 226 25.99 -20.15 6.61
C GLU A 226 24.48 -20.05 6.90
N ARG A 227 24.09 -19.19 7.87
CA ARG A 227 22.68 -18.93 8.20
C ARG A 227 21.95 -18.18 7.09
N PHE A 228 22.62 -17.27 6.39
CA PHE A 228 22.05 -16.56 5.24
C PHE A 228 21.95 -17.49 4.03
N LEU A 229 23.00 -18.30 3.79
CA LEU A 229 23.02 -19.29 2.72
C LEU A 229 21.89 -20.30 2.88
N ALA A 230 21.79 -20.97 4.03
CA ALA A 230 20.74 -21.95 4.29
C ALA A 230 19.31 -21.36 4.19
N ALA A 231 19.10 -20.11 4.64
CA ALA A 231 17.81 -19.44 4.50
C ALA A 231 17.48 -19.08 3.02
N LEU A 232 18.49 -18.74 2.23
CA LEU A 232 18.36 -18.50 0.78
C LEU A 232 18.08 -19.83 0.04
N GLU A 233 18.77 -20.90 0.38
CA GLU A 233 18.54 -22.24 -0.17
C GLU A 233 17.14 -22.76 0.15
N GLU A 234 16.68 -22.62 1.39
CA GLU A 234 15.33 -22.99 1.83
C GLU A 234 14.24 -22.18 1.09
N ARG A 235 14.47 -20.89 0.82
CA ARG A 235 13.62 -20.10 -0.08
C ARG A 235 13.54 -20.71 -1.48
N TYR A 236 14.67 -20.99 -2.12
CA TYR A 236 14.69 -21.56 -3.48
C TYR A 236 14.03 -22.96 -3.53
N ARG A 237 14.26 -23.78 -2.50
CA ARG A 237 13.61 -25.09 -2.32
C ARG A 237 12.09 -24.97 -2.18
N ARG A 238 11.58 -24.00 -1.41
CA ARG A 238 10.13 -23.75 -1.25
C ARG A 238 9.46 -23.18 -2.50
N LEU A 239 10.22 -22.53 -3.38
CA LEU A 239 9.75 -22.06 -4.68
C LEU A 239 9.79 -23.14 -5.78
N ASP A 240 10.28 -24.35 -5.47
CA ASP A 240 10.63 -25.41 -6.44
C ASP A 240 11.55 -24.92 -7.57
N ARG A 241 12.62 -24.20 -7.18
CA ARG A 241 13.61 -23.64 -8.11
C ARG A 241 15.03 -24.00 -7.70
N PRO A 242 15.95 -24.22 -8.66
CA PRO A 242 17.35 -24.45 -8.35
C PRO A 242 17.98 -23.21 -7.71
N VAL A 243 18.82 -23.45 -6.70
CA VAL A 243 19.62 -22.42 -6.03
C VAL A 243 20.54 -21.74 -7.05
N PRO A 244 20.62 -20.39 -7.10
CA PRO A 244 21.51 -19.70 -8.03
C PRO A 244 22.98 -19.98 -7.74
N ARG A 245 23.80 -20.11 -8.80
CA ARG A 245 25.27 -20.24 -8.69
C ARG A 245 25.99 -19.08 -7.97
N ARG A 246 25.28 -18.01 -7.61
CA ARG A 246 25.79 -16.88 -6.80
C ARG A 246 25.30 -16.86 -5.36
N ALA A 247 24.62 -17.92 -4.87
CA ALA A 247 24.04 -17.95 -3.52
C ALA A 247 25.09 -17.75 -2.43
N GLU A 248 26.25 -18.40 -2.51
CA GLU A 248 27.39 -18.18 -1.61
C GLU A 248 27.83 -16.71 -1.58
N ARG A 249 27.92 -16.05 -2.75
CA ARG A 249 28.27 -14.62 -2.84
C ARG A 249 27.20 -13.73 -2.22
N LEU A 250 25.93 -14.03 -2.44
CA LEU A 250 24.81 -13.32 -1.81
C LEU A 250 24.77 -13.56 -0.29
N ALA A 251 25.36 -14.65 0.20
CA ALA A 251 25.53 -14.95 1.62
C ALA A 251 26.82 -14.36 2.23
N LEU A 252 27.65 -13.65 1.46
CA LEU A 252 28.75 -12.84 2.00
C LEU A 252 28.19 -11.58 2.68
N LEU A 253 28.29 -11.50 4.00
CA LEU A 253 27.84 -10.37 4.81
C LEU A 253 29.04 -9.71 5.53
N PRO A 254 28.98 -8.42 5.89
CA PRO A 254 30.02 -7.80 6.71
C PRO A 254 30.17 -8.52 8.06
N GLN A 255 31.41 -8.75 8.51
CA GLN A 255 31.67 -9.44 9.77
C GLN A 255 30.99 -8.71 10.95
N GLY A 256 30.18 -9.46 11.71
CA GLY A 256 29.32 -8.93 12.78
C GLY A 256 27.85 -8.78 12.41
N ALA A 257 27.48 -8.97 11.13
CA ALA A 257 26.08 -8.93 10.71
C ALA A 257 25.27 -10.12 11.28
N SER A 258 24.09 -9.79 11.80
CA SER A 258 23.06 -10.75 12.18
C SER A 258 22.13 -11.05 11.00
N THR A 259 21.98 -12.32 10.63
CA THR A 259 21.01 -12.75 9.61
C THR A 259 19.59 -12.79 10.19
N TRP A 260 18.62 -12.32 9.42
CA TRP A 260 17.19 -12.33 9.72
C TRP A 260 16.47 -13.27 8.73
N PRO A 261 16.19 -14.54 9.09
CA PRO A 261 15.43 -15.45 8.23
C PRO A 261 13.99 -14.98 8.09
N VAL A 262 13.46 -14.91 6.87
CA VAL A 262 12.11 -14.42 6.58
C VAL A 262 11.30 -15.54 5.92
N ASP A 263 10.09 -15.82 6.40
CA ASP A 263 9.22 -16.79 5.71
C ASP A 263 8.60 -16.20 4.44
N GLY A 264 8.52 -16.99 3.37
CA GLY A 264 8.18 -16.53 2.01
C GLY A 264 9.17 -15.53 1.36
N GLY A 265 10.00 -14.84 2.14
CA GLY A 265 10.94 -13.81 1.71
C GLY A 265 12.35 -14.31 1.36
N GLU A 266 13.19 -13.37 0.93
CA GLU A 266 14.65 -13.48 1.03
C GLU A 266 15.10 -13.02 2.42
N PRO A 267 16.04 -13.71 3.08
CA PRO A 267 16.55 -13.29 4.39
C PRO A 267 17.06 -11.85 4.36
N GLY A 268 16.71 -11.09 5.40
CA GLY A 268 17.32 -9.80 5.71
C GLY A 268 18.59 -9.97 6.52
N TRP A 269 19.22 -8.85 6.88
CA TRP A 269 20.30 -8.82 7.86
C TRP A 269 20.45 -7.44 8.50
N ALA A 270 21.04 -7.37 9.69
CA ALA A 270 21.37 -6.12 10.35
C ALA A 270 22.76 -6.13 10.98
N LEU A 271 23.36 -4.95 11.10
CA LEU A 271 24.71 -4.72 11.59
C LEU A 271 24.76 -3.47 12.47
N GLU A 272 25.42 -3.56 13.61
CA GLU A 272 25.69 -2.42 14.48
C GLU A 272 27.17 -2.05 14.44
N SER A 273 27.46 -0.74 14.38
CA SER A 273 28.80 -0.18 14.23
C SER A 273 28.92 1.07 15.11
N GLY A 274 29.12 0.84 16.40
CA GLY A 274 29.10 1.89 17.43
C GLY A 274 27.71 2.53 17.53
N ALA A 275 27.64 3.84 17.35
CA ALA A 275 26.38 4.58 17.44
C ALA A 275 25.48 4.45 16.18
N ARG A 276 25.99 3.83 15.10
CA ARG A 276 25.28 3.57 13.84
C ARG A 276 24.72 2.15 13.81
N ALA A 277 23.51 1.99 13.27
CA ALA A 277 22.90 0.71 12.98
C ALA A 277 22.39 0.65 11.54
N PHE A 278 22.53 -0.50 10.89
CA PHE A 278 22.08 -0.76 9.53
C PHE A 278 21.18 -1.99 9.52
N ALA A 279 20.08 -1.92 8.76
CA ALA A 279 19.21 -3.07 8.50
C ALA A 279 18.97 -3.16 6.98
N VAL A 280 19.12 -4.34 6.39
CA VAL A 280 19.03 -4.56 4.95
C VAL A 280 17.92 -5.57 4.68
N LEU A 281 16.93 -5.16 3.89
CA LEU A 281 15.71 -5.90 3.60
C LEU A 281 15.50 -6.06 2.09
N ALA A 282 14.91 -7.18 1.68
CA ALA A 282 14.55 -7.42 0.29
C ALA A 282 13.21 -6.76 -0.08
N LYS A 283 13.15 -6.16 -1.26
CA LYS A 283 11.91 -5.76 -1.95
C LYS A 283 11.26 -7.02 -2.56
N ASP A 284 10.58 -7.78 -1.71
CA ASP A 284 9.82 -8.97 -2.12
C ASP A 284 8.60 -9.26 -1.22
N ALA A 285 7.91 -10.37 -1.47
CA ALA A 285 6.70 -10.76 -0.76
C ALA A 285 6.88 -11.03 0.76
N GLY A 286 8.11 -11.24 1.24
CA GLY A 286 8.41 -11.43 2.65
C GLY A 286 8.67 -10.12 3.42
N LEU A 287 8.75 -8.96 2.74
CA LEU A 287 9.00 -7.67 3.39
C LEU A 287 8.07 -7.42 4.59
N PRO A 288 6.73 -7.67 4.55
CA PRO A 288 5.85 -7.45 5.70
C PRO A 288 6.24 -8.29 6.93
N ALA A 289 6.62 -9.56 6.73
CA ALA A 289 7.11 -10.43 7.81
C ALA A 289 8.45 -9.92 8.34
N ALA A 290 9.38 -9.55 7.47
CA ALA A 290 10.68 -9.00 7.86
C ALA A 290 10.56 -7.70 8.70
N LEU A 291 9.54 -6.88 8.46
CA LEU A 291 9.24 -5.70 9.25
C LEU A 291 8.70 -6.05 10.63
N ALA A 292 7.69 -6.93 10.70
CA ALA A 292 7.04 -7.30 11.95
C ALA A 292 7.93 -8.15 12.88
N GLU A 293 8.65 -9.13 12.33
CA GLU A 293 9.43 -10.13 13.07
C GLU A 293 10.83 -9.62 13.47
N HIS A 294 11.44 -8.73 12.66
CA HIS A 294 12.83 -8.32 12.86
C HIS A 294 13.02 -6.81 12.98
N LEU A 295 12.60 -6.00 12.00
CA LEU A 295 12.91 -4.57 12.01
C LEU A 295 12.28 -3.84 13.20
N VAL A 296 10.99 -4.06 13.47
CA VAL A 296 10.27 -3.40 14.56
C VAL A 296 10.84 -3.79 15.94
N PRO A 297 11.09 -5.08 16.26
CA PRO A 297 11.81 -5.47 17.47
C PRO A 297 13.22 -4.89 17.57
N PHE A 298 14.00 -4.91 16.48
CA PHE A 298 15.36 -4.36 16.45
C PHE A 298 15.37 -2.84 16.73
N ALA A 299 14.51 -2.08 16.05
CA ALA A 299 14.39 -0.64 16.25
C ALA A 299 13.91 -0.29 17.67
N ARG A 300 12.92 -1.03 18.22
CA ARG A 300 12.46 -0.85 19.61
C ARG A 300 13.57 -1.12 20.63
N SER A 301 14.35 -2.18 20.44
CA SER A 301 15.52 -2.47 21.28
C SER A 301 16.56 -1.35 21.19
N ARG A 302 16.90 -0.93 19.97
CA ARG A 302 18.00 0.01 19.69
C ARG A 302 17.72 1.46 20.08
N PHE A 303 16.46 1.81 20.29
CA PHE A 303 16.02 3.13 20.76
C PHE A 303 15.32 3.09 22.13
N ALA A 304 15.40 1.96 22.85
CA ALA A 304 14.90 1.84 24.22
C ALA A 304 15.48 2.93 25.13
N GLY A 305 14.64 3.52 25.99
CA GLY A 305 15.04 4.62 26.88
C GLY A 305 15.23 5.99 26.23
N ARG A 306 15.09 6.11 24.90
CA ARG A 306 14.93 7.40 24.22
C ARG A 306 13.44 7.78 24.13
N GLY A 307 13.16 9.08 24.08
CA GLY A 307 11.79 9.59 23.98
C GLY A 307 11.05 9.06 22.75
N VAL A 308 9.78 8.73 22.93
CA VAL A 308 8.93 8.04 21.94
C VAL A 308 8.09 9.04 21.17
N VAL A 309 8.01 8.87 19.85
CA VAL A 309 7.15 9.67 18.98
C VAL A 309 6.01 8.78 18.47
N LEU A 310 4.77 9.05 18.89
CA LEU A 310 3.59 8.35 18.36
C LEU A 310 2.86 9.24 17.35
N VAL A 311 2.26 8.60 16.34
CA VAL A 311 1.49 9.26 15.28
C VAL A 311 0.13 8.58 15.17
N ARG A 312 -0.92 9.38 14.98
CA ARG A 312 -2.27 8.96 14.58
C ARG A 312 -2.61 9.64 13.27
N MET A 313 -3.25 8.90 12.37
CA MET A 313 -4.00 9.48 11.26
C MET A 313 -5.50 9.36 11.55
N LEU A 314 -6.25 10.44 11.35
CA LEU A 314 -7.70 10.42 11.26
C LEU A 314 -8.08 10.69 9.80
N ARG A 315 -8.99 9.90 9.22
CA ARG A 315 -9.32 9.97 7.78
C ARG A 315 -10.75 10.44 7.61
N ALA A 316 -10.92 11.53 6.87
CA ALA A 316 -12.21 12.18 6.63
C ALA A 316 -12.59 12.14 5.14
N ALA A 317 -13.85 11.84 4.85
CA ALA A 317 -14.39 11.71 3.49
C ALA A 317 -15.57 12.67 3.28
N GLY A 318 -15.75 13.13 2.04
CA GLY A 318 -16.81 14.07 1.67
C GLY A 318 -16.53 15.55 1.97
N VAL A 319 -15.35 15.87 2.50
CA VAL A 319 -14.88 17.22 2.87
C VAL A 319 -13.62 17.64 2.11
N THR A 320 -13.40 18.94 2.00
CA THR A 320 -12.18 19.56 1.45
C THR A 320 -11.17 19.89 2.56
N LEU A 321 -9.93 20.22 2.16
CA LEU A 321 -8.86 20.61 3.08
C LEU A 321 -9.26 21.83 3.93
N GLY A 322 -9.78 22.89 3.28
CA GLY A 322 -10.17 24.13 3.95
C GLY A 322 -11.30 23.94 4.95
N GLU A 323 -12.33 23.16 4.61
CA GLU A 323 -13.42 22.84 5.55
C GLU A 323 -12.93 22.11 6.80
N VAL A 324 -11.86 21.31 6.71
CA VAL A 324 -11.24 20.65 7.86
C VAL A 324 -10.34 21.62 8.64
N GLU A 325 -9.59 22.50 7.96
CA GLU A 325 -8.78 23.52 8.62
C GLU A 325 -9.64 24.56 9.36
N ASP A 326 -10.75 25.02 8.77
CA ASP A 326 -11.72 25.95 9.36
C ASP A 326 -12.37 25.35 10.62
N ARG A 327 -12.85 24.10 10.55
CA ARG A 327 -13.43 23.39 11.71
C ARG A 327 -12.42 23.16 12.85
N LEU A 328 -11.13 23.09 12.55
CA LEU A 328 -10.06 22.90 13.54
C LEU A 328 -9.44 24.21 14.04
N ALA A 329 -9.80 25.36 13.46
CA ALA A 329 -9.17 26.65 13.74
C ALA A 329 -9.24 27.06 15.23
N GLU A 330 -10.38 26.81 15.89
CA GLU A 330 -10.54 27.09 17.32
C GLU A 330 -9.63 26.20 18.20
N TRP A 331 -9.58 24.89 17.92
CA TRP A 331 -8.71 23.97 18.67
C TRP A 331 -7.22 24.25 18.44
N LEU A 332 -6.83 24.69 17.24
CA LEU A 332 -5.45 25.06 16.90
C LEU A 332 -4.92 26.28 17.69
N GLY A 333 -5.81 27.06 18.33
CA GLY A 333 -5.47 28.13 19.27
C GLY A 333 -5.20 27.67 20.71
N THR A 334 -5.50 26.43 21.06
CA THR A 334 -5.45 25.94 22.46
C THR A 334 -4.04 25.69 23.00
N ALA A 335 -3.93 25.59 24.33
CA ALA A 335 -2.71 25.15 24.99
C ALA A 335 -2.37 23.66 24.72
N GLU A 336 -3.37 22.83 24.40
CA GLU A 336 -3.23 21.39 24.20
C GLU A 336 -2.35 21.05 22.99
N ARG A 337 -2.42 21.88 21.94
CA ARG A 337 -1.53 21.87 20.78
C ARG A 337 -0.05 21.87 21.16
N ARG A 338 0.35 22.41 22.33
CA ARG A 338 1.76 22.41 22.76
C ARG A 338 2.32 21.01 23.04
N ALA A 339 1.47 19.99 23.21
CA ALA A 339 1.88 18.61 23.41
C ALA A 339 1.84 17.74 22.14
N VAL A 340 1.20 18.21 21.05
CA VAL A 340 0.89 17.41 19.85
C VAL A 340 1.02 18.25 18.58
N ASP A 341 1.89 17.86 17.64
CA ASP A 341 1.92 18.48 16.31
C ASP A 341 0.68 18.01 15.52
N LEU A 342 -0.18 18.93 15.07
CA LEU A 342 -1.25 18.65 14.10
C LEU A 342 -0.81 19.05 12.69
N ALA A 343 -1.17 18.24 11.68
CA ALA A 343 -1.14 18.65 10.28
C ALA A 343 -2.36 18.10 9.54
N VAL A 344 -3.10 18.96 8.84
CA VAL A 344 -4.10 18.55 7.84
C VAL A 344 -3.38 18.30 6.51
N LEU A 345 -3.74 17.22 5.82
CA LEU A 345 -3.05 16.73 4.62
C LEU A 345 -4.07 16.25 3.57
N PRO A 346 -3.85 16.49 2.28
CA PRO A 346 -4.68 15.92 1.23
C PRO A 346 -4.39 14.41 1.06
N GLY A 347 -5.46 13.62 0.90
CA GLY A 347 -5.40 12.25 0.38
C GLY A 347 -6.17 12.15 -0.93
N ASP A 348 -6.05 11.03 -1.64
CA ASP A 348 -6.75 10.82 -2.91
C ASP A 348 -8.27 10.69 -2.68
N GLY A 349 -9.00 11.80 -2.87
CA GLY A 349 -10.45 11.88 -2.63
C GLY A 349 -10.84 11.78 -1.14
N GLU A 350 -9.98 12.28 -0.25
CA GLU A 350 -10.20 12.34 1.20
C GLU A 350 -9.24 13.36 1.84
N VAL A 351 -9.46 13.68 3.12
CA VAL A 351 -8.57 14.53 3.93
C VAL A 351 -8.05 13.72 5.10
N TRP A 352 -6.76 13.87 5.43
CA TRP A 352 -6.13 13.24 6.58
C TRP A 352 -5.76 14.29 7.62
N VAL A 353 -6.13 14.06 8.89
CA VAL A 353 -5.61 14.84 10.02
C VAL A 353 -4.59 13.99 10.76
N ARG A 354 -3.33 14.41 10.71
CA ARG A 354 -2.23 13.75 11.41
C ARG A 354 -2.01 14.41 12.77
N LEU A 355 -2.04 13.62 13.83
CA LEU A 355 -1.63 14.01 15.18
C LEU A 355 -0.30 13.33 15.51
N ARG A 356 0.66 14.07 16.06
CA ARG A 356 1.97 13.53 16.50
C ARG A 356 2.29 13.95 17.93
N ALA A 357 2.31 12.99 18.84
CA ALA A 357 2.67 13.22 20.24
C ALA A 357 4.12 12.80 20.53
N ARG A 358 4.74 13.44 21.53
CA ARG A 358 6.05 13.08 22.08
C ARG A 358 5.92 12.83 23.59
N GLY A 359 6.68 11.87 24.12
CA GLY A 359 6.74 11.57 25.55
C GLY A 359 8.02 10.82 25.92
N ALA A 360 8.39 10.77 27.21
CA ALA A 360 9.50 9.95 27.68
C ALA A 360 9.15 8.46 27.64
N THR A 361 7.87 8.11 27.79
CA THR A 361 7.35 6.75 27.65
C THR A 361 6.27 6.64 26.55
N PRO A 362 6.02 5.43 26.00
CA PRO A 362 4.89 5.20 25.09
C PRO A 362 3.54 5.57 25.72
N ALA A 363 3.39 5.40 27.03
CA ALA A 363 2.15 5.68 27.75
C ALA A 363 1.86 7.19 27.83
N GLU A 364 2.87 8.03 28.06
CA GLU A 364 2.74 9.49 27.99
C GLU A 364 2.37 9.96 26.59
N ALA A 365 3.08 9.47 25.57
CA ALA A 365 2.82 9.84 24.18
C ALA A 365 1.41 9.43 23.75
N ALA A 366 0.95 8.23 24.13
CA ALA A 366 -0.42 7.78 23.87
C ALA A 366 -1.46 8.61 24.65
N SER A 367 -1.18 8.97 25.90
CA SER A 367 -2.06 9.81 26.72
C SER A 367 -2.21 11.22 26.16
N ALA A 368 -1.12 11.82 25.70
CA ALA A 368 -1.14 13.13 25.02
C ALA A 368 -1.90 13.06 23.69
N LEU A 369 -1.69 12.00 22.91
CA LEU A 369 -2.39 11.79 21.65
C LEU A 369 -3.90 11.63 21.85
N SER A 370 -4.34 10.78 22.79
CA SER A 370 -5.77 10.56 23.05
C SER A 370 -6.50 11.82 23.52
N ARG A 371 -5.83 12.73 24.26
CA ARG A 371 -6.42 14.04 24.63
C ARG A 371 -6.66 14.92 23.41
N ALA A 372 -5.68 15.02 22.51
CA ALA A 372 -5.83 15.78 21.26
C ALA A 372 -6.78 15.13 20.26
N GLU A 373 -6.92 13.80 20.28
CA GLU A 373 -7.77 13.06 19.34
C GLU A 373 -9.27 13.36 19.55
N SER A 374 -9.72 13.53 20.80
CA SER A 374 -11.13 13.74 21.13
C SER A 374 -11.76 14.99 20.50
N PRO A 375 -11.25 16.23 20.70
CA PRO A 375 -11.83 17.43 20.10
C PRO A 375 -11.64 17.46 18.57
N VAL A 376 -10.59 16.83 18.04
CA VAL A 376 -10.38 16.72 16.59
C VAL A 376 -11.41 15.79 15.95
N LEU A 377 -11.78 14.69 16.61
CA LEU A 377 -12.89 13.83 16.19
C LEU A 377 -14.25 14.53 16.28
N GLU A 378 -14.47 15.34 17.31
CA GLU A 378 -15.70 16.13 17.47
C GLU A 378 -15.84 17.17 16.33
N ALA A 379 -14.77 17.90 16.01
CA ALA A 379 -14.73 18.85 14.89
C ALA A 379 -14.88 18.20 13.50
N LEU A 380 -14.36 16.99 13.30
CA LEU A 380 -14.55 16.24 12.05
C LEU A 380 -15.95 15.61 11.95
N GLY A 381 -16.56 15.24 13.07
CA GLY A 381 -17.90 14.63 13.14
C GLY A 381 -18.04 13.39 12.25
N ASP A 382 -19.20 13.29 11.59
CA ASP A 382 -19.53 12.15 10.70
C ASP A 382 -18.64 12.04 9.46
N ASP A 383 -17.88 13.07 9.12
CA ASP A 383 -16.98 13.02 7.97
C ASP A 383 -15.74 12.16 8.27
N CYS A 384 -15.31 12.07 9.53
CA CYS A 384 -14.29 11.10 9.95
C CYS A 384 -14.83 9.67 9.86
N TYR A 385 -14.21 8.84 9.01
CA TYR A 385 -14.66 7.48 8.76
C TYR A 385 -13.82 6.39 9.44
N GLY A 386 -12.56 6.70 9.81
CA GLY A 386 -11.63 5.70 10.32
C GLY A 386 -10.28 6.26 10.78
N ARG A 387 -9.49 5.39 11.42
CA ARG A 387 -8.17 5.70 11.99
C ARG A 387 -7.04 4.97 11.25
N ASP A 388 -5.88 5.60 11.21
CA ASP A 388 -4.60 5.02 10.80
C ASP A 388 -4.67 4.33 9.43
N ALA A 389 -4.64 2.99 9.38
CA ALA A 389 -4.71 2.23 8.14
C ALA A 389 -6.15 1.89 7.68
N GLU A 390 -7.19 2.15 8.49
CA GLU A 390 -8.58 1.89 8.09
C GLU A 390 -8.93 2.64 6.80
N SER A 391 -9.44 1.93 5.81
CA SER A 391 -9.89 2.48 4.53
C SER A 391 -11.41 2.38 4.41
N LEU A 392 -12.02 3.18 3.52
CA LEU A 392 -13.46 3.18 3.34
C LEU A 392 -14.03 1.80 2.96
N GLU A 393 -13.32 0.99 2.16
CA GLU A 393 -13.73 -0.38 1.83
C GLU A 393 -13.66 -1.35 3.02
N LEU A 394 -12.71 -1.18 3.94
CA LEU A 394 -12.65 -1.93 5.20
C LEU A 394 -13.82 -1.58 6.12
N VAL A 395 -14.12 -0.28 6.27
CA VAL A 395 -15.22 0.21 7.09
C VAL A 395 -16.57 -0.21 6.52
N VAL A 396 -16.78 -0.10 5.21
CA VAL A 396 -17.98 -0.60 4.52
C VAL A 396 -18.14 -2.11 4.67
N GLY A 397 -17.07 -2.89 4.49
CA GLY A 397 -17.11 -4.35 4.66
C GLY A 397 -17.52 -4.76 6.08
N ARG A 398 -16.96 -4.10 7.10
CA ARG A 398 -17.37 -4.26 8.50
C ARG A 398 -18.85 -3.94 8.71
N LEU A 399 -19.32 -2.77 8.26
CA LEU A 399 -20.71 -2.33 8.43
C LEU A 399 -21.72 -3.27 7.75
N LEU A 400 -21.38 -3.82 6.58
CA LEU A 400 -22.19 -4.81 5.85
C LEU A 400 -22.29 -6.13 6.63
N LEU A 401 -21.16 -6.65 7.12
CA LEU A 401 -21.11 -7.89 7.90
C LEU A 401 -21.90 -7.79 9.22
N GLU A 402 -21.74 -6.68 9.96
CA GLU A 402 -22.51 -6.38 11.18
C GLU A 402 -24.03 -6.45 10.94
N ARG A 403 -24.48 -5.95 9.79
CA ARG A 403 -25.90 -5.89 9.40
C ARG A 403 -26.38 -7.12 8.62
N ARG A 404 -25.48 -8.07 8.33
CA ARG A 404 -25.73 -9.26 7.49
C ARG A 404 -26.26 -8.91 6.09
N LEU A 405 -25.77 -7.82 5.52
CA LEU A 405 -26.17 -7.32 4.19
C LEU A 405 -25.12 -7.68 3.14
N THR A 406 -25.59 -8.02 1.94
CA THR A 406 -24.74 -8.22 0.75
C THR A 406 -24.84 -7.05 -0.23
N LEU A 407 -23.77 -6.84 -0.98
CA LEU A 407 -23.54 -5.74 -1.92
C LEU A 407 -23.22 -6.28 -3.31
N ALA A 408 -23.79 -5.66 -4.35
CA ALA A 408 -23.36 -5.80 -5.73
C ALA A 408 -23.01 -4.44 -6.35
N VAL A 409 -22.19 -4.41 -7.41
CA VAL A 409 -21.74 -3.14 -8.03
C VAL A 409 -21.86 -3.11 -9.55
N ALA A 410 -22.24 -1.94 -10.10
CA ALA A 410 -22.33 -1.66 -11.53
C ALA A 410 -21.38 -0.53 -11.94
N GLU A 411 -20.32 -0.85 -12.69
CA GLU A 411 -19.27 0.11 -13.02
C GLU A 411 -19.24 0.46 -14.51
N SER A 412 -19.18 1.76 -14.81
CA SER A 412 -18.85 2.27 -16.15
C SER A 412 -17.47 2.92 -16.15
N CYS A 413 -17.32 4.19 -15.76
CA CYS A 413 -16.05 4.93 -15.89
C CYS A 413 -14.92 4.45 -14.96
N THR A 414 -15.26 3.82 -13.83
CA THR A 414 -14.30 3.22 -12.89
C THR A 414 -13.72 1.89 -13.39
N GLY A 415 -14.38 1.21 -14.32
CA GLY A 415 -13.83 0.09 -15.08
C GLY A 415 -13.29 -1.07 -14.23
N GLY A 416 -13.94 -1.38 -13.09
CA GLY A 416 -13.55 -2.46 -12.18
C GLY A 416 -12.80 -2.00 -10.93
N LEU A 417 -12.57 -0.69 -10.75
CA LEU A 417 -11.86 -0.17 -9.58
C LEU A 417 -12.66 -0.32 -8.27
N LEU A 418 -13.99 -0.22 -8.32
CA LEU A 418 -14.82 -0.37 -7.11
C LEU A 418 -14.82 -1.84 -6.66
N GLY A 419 -15.04 -2.77 -7.58
CA GLY A 419 -14.94 -4.20 -7.34
C GLY A 419 -13.53 -4.62 -6.90
N HIS A 420 -12.47 -4.09 -7.54
CA HIS A 420 -11.09 -4.36 -7.15
C HIS A 420 -10.82 -3.95 -5.70
N ARG A 421 -11.19 -2.73 -5.31
CA ARG A 421 -11.04 -2.24 -3.93
C ARG A 421 -11.81 -3.10 -2.92
N LEU A 422 -13.05 -3.48 -3.24
CA LEU A 422 -13.82 -4.44 -2.44
C LEU A 422 -13.06 -5.78 -2.27
N THR A 423 -12.50 -6.35 -3.35
CA THR A 423 -11.79 -7.64 -3.30
C THR A 423 -10.41 -7.60 -2.64
N ASN A 424 -9.82 -6.41 -2.46
CA ASN A 424 -8.57 -6.26 -1.72
C ASN A 424 -8.77 -6.43 -0.20
N VAL A 425 -10.02 -6.39 0.29
CA VAL A 425 -10.35 -6.69 1.69
C VAL A 425 -10.43 -8.21 1.89
N ALA A 426 -9.62 -8.75 2.80
CA ALA A 426 -9.67 -10.17 3.16
C ALA A 426 -11.06 -10.56 3.70
N GLY A 427 -11.62 -11.66 3.19
CA GLY A 427 -12.98 -12.10 3.55
C GLY A 427 -14.11 -11.37 2.83
N SER A 428 -13.83 -10.51 1.85
CA SER A 428 -14.84 -9.75 1.10
C SER A 428 -15.94 -10.58 0.46
N SER A 429 -15.68 -11.84 0.11
CA SER A 429 -16.66 -12.80 -0.42
C SER A 429 -17.84 -13.10 0.54
N ALA A 430 -17.75 -12.71 1.82
CA ALA A 430 -18.84 -12.83 2.78
C ALA A 430 -19.89 -11.69 2.68
N TYR A 431 -19.60 -10.60 1.95
CA TYR A 431 -20.53 -9.49 1.75
C TYR A 431 -20.59 -8.95 0.30
N PHE A 432 -19.56 -9.14 -0.52
CA PHE A 432 -19.55 -8.72 -1.92
C PHE A 432 -19.94 -9.89 -2.83
N GLU A 433 -21.13 -9.81 -3.42
CA GLU A 433 -21.69 -10.88 -4.26
C GLU A 433 -21.16 -10.80 -5.69
N ARG A 434 -21.17 -9.61 -6.32
CA ARG A 434 -20.91 -9.46 -7.75
C ARG A 434 -20.57 -8.04 -8.19
N GLY A 435 -19.67 -7.93 -9.16
CA GLY A 435 -19.47 -6.72 -9.97
C GLY A 435 -19.86 -6.94 -11.42
N VAL A 436 -20.44 -5.92 -12.06
CA VAL A 436 -20.81 -5.91 -13.49
C VAL A 436 -20.20 -4.69 -14.17
N LEU A 437 -19.39 -4.89 -15.21
CA LEU A 437 -18.73 -3.82 -15.96
C LEU A 437 -19.56 -3.46 -17.21
N VAL A 438 -20.29 -2.35 -17.15
CA VAL A 438 -21.22 -1.91 -18.20
C VAL A 438 -20.68 -0.71 -18.97
N TYR A 439 -19.52 -0.87 -19.60
CA TYR A 439 -18.78 0.24 -20.21
C TYR A 439 -19.51 0.91 -21.39
N SER A 440 -20.29 0.16 -22.18
CA SER A 440 -21.11 0.68 -23.29
C SER A 440 -22.58 0.90 -22.90
N ASN A 441 -23.35 1.63 -23.72
CA ASN A 441 -24.81 1.76 -23.56
C ASN A 441 -25.49 0.39 -23.68
N ARG A 442 -25.22 -0.33 -24.77
CA ARG A 442 -25.67 -1.71 -25.00
C ARG A 442 -25.45 -2.62 -23.78
N ALA A 443 -24.31 -2.53 -23.09
CA ALA A 443 -24.06 -3.33 -21.89
C ALA A 443 -24.94 -2.91 -20.69
N LYS A 444 -25.28 -1.62 -20.55
CA LYS A 444 -26.25 -1.14 -19.53
C LYS A 444 -27.66 -1.67 -19.83
N GLU A 445 -28.05 -1.72 -21.10
CA GLU A 445 -29.32 -2.29 -21.57
C GLU A 445 -29.35 -3.81 -21.32
N GLU A 446 -28.44 -4.58 -21.93
CA GLU A 446 -28.42 -6.05 -21.88
C GLU A 446 -28.16 -6.62 -20.47
N LEU A 447 -27.17 -6.06 -19.75
CA LEU A 447 -26.67 -6.65 -18.50
C LEU A 447 -27.31 -6.08 -17.23
N LEU A 448 -28.01 -4.94 -17.31
CA LEU A 448 -28.69 -4.32 -16.16
C LEU A 448 -30.15 -3.95 -16.43
N GLY A 449 -30.61 -3.93 -17.68
CA GLY A 449 -32.00 -3.53 -18.01
C GLY A 449 -32.23 -2.02 -17.93
N VAL A 450 -31.20 -1.20 -18.17
CA VAL A 450 -31.37 0.27 -18.27
C VAL A 450 -32.21 0.58 -19.52
N PRO A 451 -33.35 1.30 -19.40
CA PRO A 451 -34.19 1.66 -20.55
C PRO A 451 -33.43 2.51 -21.58
N ALA A 452 -33.67 2.24 -22.87
CA ALA A 452 -33.05 2.97 -23.97
C ALA A 452 -33.46 4.46 -23.98
N GLU A 453 -34.66 4.77 -23.49
CA GLU A 453 -35.20 6.11 -23.29
C GLU A 453 -34.31 6.94 -22.36
N ILE A 454 -33.88 6.37 -21.23
CA ILE A 454 -32.97 7.04 -20.29
C ILE A 454 -31.62 7.37 -20.95
N LEU A 455 -31.12 6.45 -21.77
CA LEU A 455 -29.85 6.62 -22.48
C LEU A 455 -29.94 7.62 -23.64
N ARG A 456 -31.10 7.76 -24.27
CA ARG A 456 -31.42 8.75 -25.30
C ARG A 456 -31.65 10.15 -24.71
N ASP A 457 -32.50 10.25 -23.70
CA ASP A 457 -33.10 11.51 -23.25
C ASP A 457 -32.27 12.20 -22.13
N HIS A 458 -31.52 11.43 -21.34
CA HIS A 458 -30.64 11.96 -20.29
C HIS A 458 -29.15 11.69 -20.55
N GLY A 459 -28.84 10.70 -21.39
CA GLY A 459 -27.49 10.21 -21.65
C GLY A 459 -26.95 9.30 -20.54
N ALA A 460 -25.98 8.46 -20.89
CA ALA A 460 -25.37 7.48 -19.99
C ALA A 460 -24.67 8.07 -18.74
N VAL A 461 -24.35 9.37 -18.76
CA VAL A 461 -23.82 10.11 -17.60
C VAL A 461 -24.94 11.01 -17.06
N SER A 462 -25.78 10.43 -16.21
CA SER A 462 -26.95 11.08 -15.60
C SER A 462 -27.41 10.34 -14.35
N ALA A 463 -28.15 11.01 -13.47
CA ALA A 463 -28.75 10.40 -12.29
C ALA A 463 -29.74 9.26 -12.66
N PRO A 464 -30.69 9.43 -13.59
CA PRO A 464 -31.58 8.33 -14.01
C PRO A 464 -30.83 7.10 -14.54
N CYS A 465 -29.72 7.28 -15.28
CA CYS A 465 -28.89 6.17 -15.73
C CYS A 465 -28.17 5.47 -14.57
N ALA A 466 -27.60 6.24 -13.63
CA ALA A 466 -26.93 5.67 -12.46
C ALA A 466 -27.90 4.86 -11.58
N GLU A 467 -29.11 5.37 -11.36
CA GLU A 467 -30.12 4.67 -10.57
C GLU A 467 -30.73 3.46 -11.29
N ALA A 468 -30.91 3.52 -12.61
CA ALA A 468 -31.30 2.35 -13.40
C ALA A 468 -30.21 1.26 -13.34
N MET A 469 -28.92 1.65 -13.38
CA MET A 469 -27.80 0.71 -13.20
C MET A 469 -27.81 0.05 -11.81
N VAL A 470 -28.07 0.81 -10.72
CA VAL A 470 -28.07 0.23 -9.37
C VAL A 470 -29.29 -0.65 -9.10
N ARG A 471 -30.48 -0.27 -9.57
CA ARG A 471 -31.69 -1.12 -9.53
C ARG A 471 -31.46 -2.42 -10.30
N GLY A 472 -30.89 -2.32 -11.50
CA GLY A 472 -30.56 -3.45 -12.36
C GLY A 472 -29.56 -4.43 -11.75
N VAL A 473 -28.53 -3.94 -11.04
CA VAL A 473 -27.54 -4.83 -10.42
C VAL A 473 -28.10 -5.54 -9.20
N CYS A 474 -28.80 -4.83 -8.30
CA CYS A 474 -29.46 -5.47 -7.14
C CYS A 474 -30.46 -6.54 -7.58
N ALA A 475 -31.30 -6.25 -8.58
CA ALA A 475 -32.31 -7.19 -9.07
C ALA A 475 -31.70 -8.48 -9.66
N ARG A 476 -30.54 -8.38 -10.32
CA ARG A 476 -29.84 -9.54 -10.91
C ARG A 476 -28.93 -10.26 -9.90
N ALA A 477 -28.46 -9.57 -8.87
CA ALA A 477 -27.62 -10.09 -7.80
C ALA A 477 -28.45 -10.75 -6.68
N GLY A 478 -29.70 -10.32 -6.48
CA GLY A 478 -30.51 -10.67 -5.31
C GLY A 478 -30.05 -9.95 -4.03
N THR A 479 -29.27 -8.87 -4.15
CA THR A 479 -28.65 -8.18 -3.01
C THR A 479 -29.50 -7.01 -2.50
N PRO A 480 -29.57 -6.80 -1.16
CA PRO A 480 -30.29 -5.67 -0.58
C PRO A 480 -29.54 -4.34 -0.72
N CYS A 481 -28.21 -4.38 -0.93
CA CYS A 481 -27.39 -3.19 -1.20
C CYS A 481 -26.80 -3.22 -2.60
N GLY A 482 -26.59 -2.03 -3.16
CA GLY A 482 -25.95 -1.84 -4.47
C GLY A 482 -25.24 -0.50 -4.62
N LEU A 483 -24.18 -0.46 -5.41
CA LEU A 483 -23.53 0.78 -5.86
C LEU A 483 -23.42 0.81 -7.38
N ALA A 484 -23.65 1.98 -7.99
CA ALA A 484 -23.45 2.17 -9.42
C ALA A 484 -22.70 3.47 -9.72
N ILE A 485 -21.76 3.43 -10.69
CA ILE A 485 -20.93 4.59 -11.05
C ILE A 485 -20.91 4.78 -12.57
N THR A 486 -21.31 5.97 -13.02
CA THR A 486 -21.20 6.41 -14.42
C THR A 486 -20.74 7.85 -14.52
N GLY A 487 -19.87 8.17 -15.49
CA GLY A 487 -19.14 9.46 -15.47
C GLY A 487 -18.14 9.62 -16.61
N ILE A 488 -17.48 10.78 -16.61
CA ILE A 488 -16.52 11.21 -17.64
C ILE A 488 -15.14 11.34 -17.01
N ALA A 489 -14.32 10.30 -17.10
CA ALA A 489 -12.98 10.28 -16.49
C ALA A 489 -11.90 11.03 -17.30
N GLY A 490 -12.22 11.55 -18.50
CA GLY A 490 -11.25 12.29 -19.32
C GLY A 490 -10.17 11.41 -19.97
N PRO A 491 -9.14 12.01 -20.61
CA PRO A 491 -9.02 13.46 -20.85
C PRO A 491 -10.08 13.99 -21.84
N ASP A 492 -10.68 13.10 -22.63
CA ASP A 492 -11.73 13.43 -23.60
C ASP A 492 -13.15 13.09 -23.09
N GLY A 493 -14.16 13.39 -23.91
CA GLY A 493 -15.56 13.01 -23.69
C GLY A 493 -16.36 13.98 -22.81
N GLY A 494 -15.75 15.05 -22.32
CA GLY A 494 -16.45 16.15 -21.64
C GLY A 494 -17.11 17.13 -22.61
N THR A 495 -18.18 17.78 -22.16
CA THR A 495 -18.82 18.93 -22.82
C THR A 495 -18.90 20.11 -21.86
N ALA A 496 -19.29 21.30 -22.33
CA ALA A 496 -19.49 22.46 -21.45
C ALA A 496 -20.55 22.21 -20.36
N ALA A 497 -21.58 21.41 -20.64
CA ALA A 497 -22.64 21.06 -19.70
C ALA A 497 -22.32 19.84 -18.81
N LYS A 498 -21.45 18.94 -19.28
CA LYS A 498 -20.98 17.76 -18.51
C LYS A 498 -19.46 17.60 -18.75
N PRO A 499 -18.59 18.36 -18.06
CA PRO A 499 -17.17 18.34 -18.37
C PRO A 499 -16.46 17.10 -17.81
N VAL A 500 -15.21 16.87 -18.21
CA VAL A 500 -14.32 15.85 -17.59
C VAL A 500 -14.30 16.03 -16.07
N GLY A 501 -14.48 14.95 -15.32
CA GLY A 501 -14.66 14.97 -13.86
C GLY A 501 -16.12 14.91 -13.39
N THR A 502 -17.11 15.04 -14.27
CA THR A 502 -18.52 14.86 -13.94
C THR A 502 -18.88 13.38 -13.81
N VAL A 503 -19.37 13.00 -12.64
CA VAL A 503 -19.70 11.61 -12.26
C VAL A 503 -21.03 11.58 -11.52
N PHE A 504 -21.83 10.56 -11.77
CA PHE A 504 -23.02 10.20 -10.99
C PHE A 504 -22.75 8.88 -10.28
N VAL A 505 -22.98 8.89 -8.97
CA VAL A 505 -22.92 7.70 -8.11
C VAL A 505 -24.32 7.45 -7.60
N ALA A 506 -24.82 6.22 -7.74
CA ALA A 506 -26.09 5.79 -7.18
C ALA A 506 -25.89 4.68 -6.14
N LEU A 507 -26.76 4.68 -5.14
CA LEU A 507 -26.78 3.78 -4.00
C LEU A 507 -28.17 3.15 -3.89
N ALA A 508 -28.20 1.83 -3.67
CA ALA A 508 -29.37 1.11 -3.21
C ALA A 508 -29.09 0.54 -1.82
N VAL A 509 -30.06 0.64 -0.93
CA VAL A 509 -30.07 0.06 0.44
C VAL A 509 -31.50 -0.33 0.81
N PRO A 510 -31.71 -1.17 1.85
CA PRO A 510 -33.04 -1.33 2.44
C PRO A 510 -33.67 0.03 2.78
N GLY A 511 -34.82 0.33 2.15
CA GLY A 511 -35.51 1.61 2.29
C GLY A 511 -35.51 2.49 1.03
N GLY A 512 -34.58 2.30 0.07
CA GLY A 512 -34.68 3.05 -1.19
C GLY A 512 -33.44 3.04 -2.10
N VAL A 513 -33.53 3.88 -3.14
CA VAL A 513 -32.46 4.18 -4.09
C VAL A 513 -32.26 5.68 -4.14
N SER A 514 -31.01 6.14 -4.10
CA SER A 514 -30.63 7.54 -4.22
C SER A 514 -29.44 7.71 -5.16
N SER A 515 -29.21 8.93 -5.65
CA SER A 515 -28.02 9.26 -6.44
C SER A 515 -27.48 10.65 -6.12
N ARG A 516 -26.17 10.84 -6.32
CA ARG A 516 -25.47 12.12 -6.14
C ARG A 516 -24.61 12.42 -7.37
N HIS A 517 -24.63 13.68 -7.79
CA HIS A 517 -23.73 14.24 -8.79
C HIS A 517 -22.45 14.74 -8.11
N PHE A 518 -21.30 14.41 -8.69
CA PHE A 518 -19.98 14.85 -8.25
C PHE A 518 -19.19 15.49 -9.38
N ARG A 519 -18.31 16.43 -9.00
CA ARG A 519 -17.47 17.23 -9.88
C ARG A 519 -16.02 17.09 -9.43
N PHE A 520 -15.38 15.99 -9.82
CA PHE A 520 -14.01 15.66 -9.43
C PHE A 520 -12.97 16.41 -10.28
N VAL A 521 -11.77 16.56 -9.72
CA VAL A 521 -10.63 17.26 -10.32
C VAL A 521 -9.42 16.33 -10.37
N GLY A 522 -8.53 16.52 -11.35
CA GLY A 522 -7.35 15.68 -11.58
C GLY A 522 -7.43 14.91 -12.90
N ASP A 523 -6.63 13.86 -13.03
CA ASP A 523 -6.56 13.06 -14.25
C ASP A 523 -7.55 11.87 -14.26
N ARG A 524 -7.44 11.00 -15.27
CA ARG A 524 -8.26 9.79 -15.38
C ARG A 524 -8.13 8.84 -14.19
N ALA A 525 -6.96 8.71 -13.58
CA ALA A 525 -6.79 7.91 -12.37
C ALA A 525 -7.40 8.61 -11.16
N SER A 526 -7.12 9.91 -10.96
CA SER A 526 -7.67 10.71 -9.86
C SER A 526 -9.20 10.70 -9.85
N VAL A 527 -9.84 10.95 -10.99
CA VAL A 527 -11.32 10.98 -11.11
C VAL A 527 -11.92 9.60 -10.83
N LYS A 528 -11.31 8.53 -11.36
CA LYS A 528 -11.75 7.15 -11.07
C LYS A 528 -11.65 6.82 -9.59
N TRP A 529 -10.55 7.17 -8.92
CA TRP A 529 -10.36 6.90 -7.50
C TRP A 529 -11.36 7.68 -6.64
N GLN A 530 -11.49 8.99 -6.85
CA GLN A 530 -12.49 9.84 -6.18
C GLN A 530 -13.93 9.31 -6.35
N SER A 531 -14.26 8.78 -7.54
CA SER A 531 -15.56 8.14 -7.78
C SER A 531 -15.83 6.95 -6.86
N THR A 532 -14.80 6.14 -6.58
CA THR A 532 -14.91 5.00 -5.67
C THR A 532 -14.92 5.43 -4.19
N GLN A 533 -14.16 6.46 -3.82
CA GLN A 533 -14.23 7.09 -2.48
C GLN A 533 -15.66 7.54 -2.17
N ALA A 534 -16.27 8.32 -3.06
CA ALA A 534 -17.63 8.83 -2.89
C ALA A 534 -18.67 7.70 -2.80
N ALA A 535 -18.51 6.63 -3.58
CA ALA A 535 -19.40 5.47 -3.53
C ALA A 535 -19.32 4.71 -2.20
N PHE A 536 -18.12 4.50 -1.65
CA PHE A 536 -17.99 3.90 -0.33
C PHE A 536 -18.48 4.82 0.79
N ASP A 537 -18.23 6.13 0.72
CA ASP A 537 -18.70 7.05 1.75
C ASP A 537 -20.24 7.17 1.77
N MET A 538 -20.89 7.22 0.60
CA MET A 538 -22.35 7.16 0.51
C MET A 538 -22.93 5.90 1.16
N LEU A 539 -22.34 4.73 0.90
CA LEU A 539 -22.77 3.46 1.50
C LEU A 539 -22.47 3.42 3.02
N ARG A 540 -21.30 3.90 3.45
CA ARG A 540 -20.92 4.03 4.88
C ARG A 540 -21.96 4.84 5.64
N ARG A 541 -22.30 6.04 5.17
CA ARG A 541 -23.25 6.95 5.81
C ARG A 541 -24.62 6.28 5.95
N ALA A 542 -25.17 5.78 4.84
CA ALA A 542 -26.47 5.10 4.82
C ALA A 542 -26.53 3.88 5.78
N LEU A 543 -25.50 3.02 5.82
CA LEU A 543 -25.43 1.89 6.76
C LEU A 543 -25.30 2.36 8.22
N SER A 544 -24.60 3.46 8.48
CA SER A 544 -24.47 4.07 9.81
C SER A 544 -25.74 4.79 10.30
N GLY A 545 -26.79 4.87 9.48
CA GLY A 545 -28.05 5.54 9.83
C GLY A 545 -27.96 7.07 9.83
N ARG A 546 -27.03 7.64 9.05
CA ARG A 546 -26.78 9.08 8.94
C ARG A 546 -26.74 9.44 7.45
N THR A 547 -27.40 10.50 7.02
CA THR A 547 -27.63 10.81 5.58
C THR A 547 -26.93 12.09 5.15
#